data_AF-A0A9N9HVK2-F1
#
_entry.id   AF-A0A9N9HVK2-F1
#
_cell.length_a   1.000
_cell.length_b   1.000
_cell.length_c   1.000
_cell.angle_alpha   90.00
_cell.angle_beta   90.00
_cell.angle_gamma   90.00
#
_symmetry.space_group_name_H-M   'P 1'
#
loop_
_entity.id
_entity.type
_entity.pdbx_description
1 polymer ?
#
loop_
_entity_poly.entity_id
_entity_poly.type
_entity_poly.pdbx_seq_one_letter_code
_entity_poly.pdbx_strand_id
1 'polypeptide(L)'
;LSTFLLTELLQIVDETKRRHSEIKEFSIKTIIKILNDLVFQGVEVQLKILQTIPPLINNYQSLQGDLLIDALLICFRIQDSKAVVVSNTAAATLRQLVINIFEKILLEDEINDKVISMEIFHGICMDGALLRTVYYSYDKQNHSTNVYKEMISAFGRLATEKPQTLGKSGNSLNGNSCQSIEDDGLTNIGGGLNPPQIPETYLYYLTLLCLNSIVDGLHDFVIKNLTNVIQYQKKSTLQSKSQILVADMANTSWPGLLAALSFFLSTNLDEDLFHNVLRAYQNFTIVCGFLHLSTPRDAFITCLCKSVIPHITMPPMLPSENNACETE
;
A
#
# COMPACT_ATOMS: atom_id res chain seq x y z
N LEU A 1 32.33 -21.63 -13.77
CA LEU A 1 32.43 -20.38 -14.55
C LEU A 1 31.45 -19.31 -14.05
N SER A 2 30.15 -19.60 -13.91
CA SER A 2 29.17 -18.61 -13.42
C SER A 2 29.43 -18.14 -11.99
N THR A 3 29.81 -19.04 -11.08
CA THR A 3 30.16 -18.70 -9.69
C THR A 3 31.41 -17.84 -9.57
N PHE A 4 32.39 -18.02 -10.47
CA PHE A 4 33.60 -17.22 -10.53
C PHE A 4 33.30 -15.82 -11.06
N LEU A 5 32.60 -15.71 -12.20
CA LEU A 5 32.16 -14.45 -12.79
C LEU A 5 31.25 -13.64 -11.86
N LEU A 6 30.40 -14.29 -11.07
CA LEU A 6 29.55 -13.63 -10.07
C LEU A 6 30.36 -13.13 -8.87
N THR A 7 31.42 -13.84 -8.49
CA THR A 7 32.33 -13.41 -7.41
C THR A 7 33.20 -12.26 -7.88
N GLU A 8 33.65 -12.29 -9.12
CA GLU A 8 34.33 -11.16 -9.79
C GLU A 8 33.38 -9.96 -9.94
N LEU A 9 32.14 -10.14 -10.38
CA LEU A 9 31.14 -9.07 -10.44
C LEU A 9 30.84 -8.48 -9.06
N LEU A 10 30.71 -9.33 -8.04
CA LEU A 10 30.52 -8.91 -6.65
C LEU A 10 31.73 -8.14 -6.12
N GLN A 11 32.95 -8.63 -6.38
CA GLN A 11 34.18 -7.91 -6.06
C GLN A 11 34.26 -6.59 -6.81
N ILE A 12 33.86 -6.55 -8.08
CA ILE A 12 33.83 -5.33 -8.89
C ILE A 12 32.80 -4.37 -8.33
N VAL A 13 31.61 -4.81 -7.92
CA VAL A 13 30.57 -3.98 -7.26
C VAL A 13 31.08 -3.44 -5.92
N ASP A 14 31.71 -4.27 -5.09
CA ASP A 14 32.30 -3.85 -3.80
C ASP A 14 33.57 -3.00 -3.95
N GLU A 15 34.34 -3.17 -5.03
CA GLU A 15 35.50 -2.34 -5.36
C GLU A 15 35.11 -1.03 -6.06
N THR A 16 34.02 -1.00 -6.84
CA THR A 16 33.47 0.24 -7.41
C THR A 16 32.79 1.07 -6.33
N LYS A 17 32.14 0.44 -5.34
CA LYS A 17 31.66 1.06 -4.10
C LYS A 17 32.76 1.79 -3.33
N ARG A 18 34.00 1.28 -3.37
CA ARG A 18 35.16 1.91 -2.68
C ARG A 18 35.86 2.99 -3.50
N ARG A 19 35.63 3.07 -4.81
CA ARG A 19 36.44 3.90 -5.71
C ARG A 19 35.72 5.10 -6.34
N HIS A 20 34.39 5.13 -6.40
CA HIS A 20 33.66 6.27 -6.99
C HIS A 20 32.38 6.59 -6.22
N SER A 21 32.17 7.88 -5.93
CA SER A 21 31.02 8.37 -5.15
C SER A 21 29.69 8.33 -5.89
N GLU A 22 29.62 8.01 -7.18
CA GLU A 22 28.37 7.95 -7.94
C GLU A 22 28.49 6.90 -9.04
N ILE A 23 27.95 5.69 -8.83
CA ILE A 23 27.70 4.77 -9.96
C ILE A 23 26.60 5.42 -10.81
N LYS A 24 26.88 5.67 -12.09
CA LYS A 24 25.89 6.20 -13.05
C LYS A 24 24.64 5.29 -13.06
N GLU A 25 23.46 5.89 -12.98
CA GLU A 25 22.15 5.21 -12.93
C GLU A 25 22.00 4.12 -13.99
N PHE A 26 22.52 4.35 -15.21
CA PHE A 26 22.51 3.41 -16.33
C PHE A 26 23.23 2.08 -16.04
N SER A 27 24.34 2.12 -15.30
CA SER A 27 25.11 0.93 -14.92
C SER A 27 24.32 0.08 -13.93
N ILE A 28 23.53 0.70 -13.06
CA ILE A 28 22.70 -0.01 -12.08
C ILE A 28 21.55 -0.74 -12.78
N LYS A 29 20.88 -0.11 -13.77
CA LYS A 29 19.85 -0.76 -14.60
C LYS A 29 20.40 -2.02 -15.27
N THR A 30 21.61 -1.92 -15.81
CA THR A 30 22.28 -3.04 -16.47
C THR A 30 22.62 -4.16 -15.48
N ILE A 31 23.11 -3.82 -14.28
CA ILE A 31 23.40 -4.80 -13.23
C ILE A 31 22.13 -5.53 -12.80
N ILE A 32 21.02 -4.83 -12.53
CA ILE A 32 19.75 -5.45 -12.13
C ILE A 32 19.23 -6.38 -13.23
N LYS A 33 19.31 -5.97 -14.49
CA LYS A 33 18.91 -6.80 -15.63
C LYS A 33 19.74 -8.09 -15.70
N ILE A 34 21.07 -7.98 -15.54
CA ILE A 34 21.96 -9.16 -15.49
C ILE A 34 21.59 -10.05 -14.30
N LEU A 35 21.34 -9.48 -13.11
CA LEU A 35 20.92 -10.25 -11.93
C LEU A 35 19.62 -11.00 -12.19
N ASN A 36 18.65 -10.40 -12.90
CA ASN A 36 17.39 -11.04 -13.29
C ASN A 36 17.61 -12.24 -14.23
N ASP A 37 18.49 -12.11 -15.22
CA ASP A 37 18.83 -13.21 -16.15
C ASP A 37 19.53 -14.37 -15.44
N LEU A 38 20.22 -14.10 -14.32
CA LEU A 38 20.97 -15.09 -13.54
C LEU A 38 20.14 -15.82 -12.46
N VAL A 39 18.89 -15.42 -12.23
CA VAL A 39 18.02 -15.98 -11.16
C VAL A 39 17.85 -17.50 -11.23
N PHE A 40 17.94 -18.08 -12.43
CA PHE A 40 17.73 -19.52 -12.67
C PHE A 40 19.02 -20.36 -12.65
N GLN A 41 20.20 -19.77 -12.41
CA GLN A 41 21.49 -20.46 -12.57
C GLN A 41 21.95 -21.33 -11.38
N GLY A 42 21.12 -21.48 -10.33
CA GLY A 42 21.36 -22.40 -9.21
C GLY A 42 21.34 -21.75 -7.83
N VAL A 43 21.27 -22.57 -6.78
CA VAL A 43 21.05 -22.15 -5.38
C VAL A 43 22.12 -21.18 -4.86
N GLU A 44 23.39 -21.42 -5.15
CA GLU A 44 24.48 -20.52 -4.71
C GLU A 44 24.43 -19.15 -5.38
N VAL A 45 24.04 -19.11 -6.66
CA VAL A 45 23.87 -17.86 -7.42
C VAL A 45 22.71 -17.06 -6.84
N GLN A 46 21.59 -17.73 -6.54
CA GLN A 46 20.42 -17.12 -5.89
C GLN A 46 20.78 -16.46 -4.55
N LEU A 47 21.54 -17.15 -3.68
CA LEU A 47 21.97 -16.58 -2.39
C LEU A 47 22.88 -15.36 -2.56
N LYS A 48 23.81 -15.40 -3.53
CA LYS A 48 24.68 -14.26 -3.82
C LYS A 48 23.91 -13.06 -4.37
N ILE A 49 22.93 -13.28 -5.25
CA ILE A 49 22.02 -12.22 -5.72
C ILE A 49 21.31 -11.56 -4.51
N LEU A 50 20.76 -12.37 -3.61
CA LEU A 50 20.06 -11.89 -2.40
C LEU A 50 20.95 -11.12 -1.43
N GLN A 51 22.26 -11.40 -1.39
CA GLN A 51 23.23 -10.65 -0.61
C GLN A 51 23.64 -9.32 -1.27
N THR A 52 23.53 -9.23 -2.60
CA THR A 52 23.94 -8.05 -3.40
C THR A 52 22.85 -6.97 -3.46
N ILE A 53 21.59 -7.38 -3.53
CA ILE A 53 20.45 -6.47 -3.72
C ILE A 53 20.29 -5.46 -2.56
N PRO A 54 20.32 -5.86 -1.26
CA PRO A 54 20.13 -4.92 -0.15
C PRO A 54 21.11 -3.75 -0.11
N PRO A 55 22.45 -3.95 -0.20
CA PRO A 55 23.38 -2.83 -0.21
C PRO A 55 23.23 -1.98 -1.49
N LEU A 56 22.81 -2.57 -2.61
CA LEU A 56 22.56 -1.82 -3.83
C LEU A 56 21.33 -0.91 -3.71
N ILE A 57 20.28 -1.31 -3.00
CA ILE A 57 19.10 -0.44 -2.78
C ILE A 57 19.37 0.61 -1.70
N ASN A 58 20.08 0.25 -0.63
CA ASN A 58 20.29 1.17 0.49
C ASN A 58 21.28 2.30 0.17
N ASN A 59 22.29 2.06 -0.66
CA ASN A 59 23.34 3.04 -0.91
C ASN A 59 22.99 4.08 -1.98
N TYR A 60 21.90 3.89 -2.73
CA TYR A 60 21.49 4.81 -3.79
C TYR A 60 20.09 5.33 -3.48
N GLN A 61 20.02 6.50 -2.83
CA GLN A 61 18.75 7.18 -2.53
C GLN A 61 17.94 7.50 -3.78
N SER A 62 18.61 7.67 -4.93
CA SER A 62 18.02 8.00 -6.23
C SER A 62 17.45 6.79 -7.00
N LEU A 63 17.54 5.56 -6.47
CA LEU A 63 16.91 4.37 -7.10
C LEU A 63 15.40 4.39 -6.81
N GLN A 64 14.70 5.29 -7.48
CA GLN A 64 13.26 5.46 -7.37
C GLN A 64 12.57 4.88 -8.62
N GLY A 65 11.43 4.21 -8.41
CA GLY A 65 10.60 3.65 -9.49
C GLY A 65 11.01 2.25 -9.96
N ASP A 66 11.09 2.06 -11.28
CA ASP A 66 11.18 0.75 -11.96
C ASP A 66 12.29 -0.18 -11.45
N LEU A 67 13.45 0.38 -11.07
CA LEU A 67 14.59 -0.42 -10.62
C LEU A 67 14.38 -1.07 -9.26
N LEU A 68 13.66 -0.39 -8.37
CA LEU A 68 13.30 -0.92 -7.07
C LEU A 68 12.27 -2.03 -7.22
N ILE A 69 11.32 -1.85 -8.15
CA ILE A 69 10.33 -2.88 -8.53
C ILE A 69 11.04 -4.10 -9.10
N ASP A 70 11.98 -3.92 -10.04
CA ASP A 70 12.75 -5.03 -10.64
C ASP A 70 13.54 -5.79 -9.57
N ALA A 71 14.17 -5.09 -8.62
CA ALA A 71 14.92 -5.72 -7.55
C ALA A 71 14.04 -6.48 -6.56
N LEU A 72 12.87 -5.94 -6.19
CA LEU A 72 11.87 -6.65 -5.41
C LEU A 72 11.35 -7.89 -6.16
N LEU A 73 11.10 -7.76 -7.46
CA LEU A 73 10.64 -8.85 -8.32
C LEU A 73 11.67 -9.98 -8.41
N ILE A 74 12.96 -9.66 -8.47
CA ILE A 74 14.04 -10.66 -8.40
C ILE A 74 13.96 -11.43 -7.08
N CYS A 75 13.81 -10.74 -5.94
CA CYS A 75 13.66 -11.40 -4.65
C CYS A 75 12.42 -12.32 -4.60
N PHE A 76 11.29 -11.88 -5.16
CA PHE A 76 10.09 -12.71 -5.27
C PHE A 76 10.27 -13.94 -6.15
N ARG A 77 10.94 -13.80 -7.29
CA ARG A 77 11.23 -14.95 -8.18
C ARG A 77 12.14 -15.97 -7.49
N ILE A 78 13.12 -15.50 -6.72
CA ILE A 78 14.01 -16.38 -5.95
C ILE A 78 13.26 -17.07 -4.79
N GLN A 79 12.21 -16.44 -4.23
CA GLN A 79 11.41 -17.01 -3.14
C GLN A 79 10.69 -18.31 -3.53
N ASP A 80 10.32 -18.49 -4.80
CA ASP A 80 9.69 -19.71 -5.32
C ASP A 80 10.69 -20.89 -5.51
N SER A 81 11.93 -20.71 -5.07
CA SER A 81 12.94 -21.77 -5.09
C SER A 81 12.56 -22.92 -4.16
N LYS A 82 12.72 -24.17 -4.64
CA LYS A 82 12.48 -25.40 -3.86
C LYS A 82 13.44 -25.55 -2.66
N ALA A 83 14.56 -24.83 -2.68
CA ALA A 83 15.52 -24.85 -1.60
C ALA A 83 15.05 -23.96 -0.44
N VAL A 84 14.69 -24.58 0.69
CA VAL A 84 14.17 -23.88 1.88
C VAL A 84 15.11 -22.76 2.35
N VAL A 85 16.43 -23.00 2.32
CA VAL A 85 17.42 -21.98 2.69
C VAL A 85 17.31 -20.74 1.79
N VAL A 86 17.19 -20.94 0.47
CA VAL A 86 17.06 -19.84 -0.49
C VAL A 86 15.74 -19.11 -0.32
N SER A 87 14.62 -19.84 -0.20
CA SER A 87 13.30 -19.24 -0.03
C SER A 87 13.21 -18.41 1.27
N ASN A 88 13.78 -18.91 2.37
CA ASN A 88 13.85 -18.18 3.64
C ASN A 88 14.77 -16.96 3.56
N THR A 89 15.93 -17.06 2.91
CA THR A 89 16.82 -15.89 2.71
C THR A 89 16.17 -14.86 1.79
N ALA A 90 15.48 -15.29 0.73
CA ALA A 90 14.77 -14.41 -0.20
C ALA A 90 13.68 -13.63 0.52
N ALA A 91 12.91 -14.32 1.37
CA ALA A 91 11.99 -13.67 2.27
C ALA A 91 12.75 -12.71 3.20
N ALA A 92 13.76 -13.12 3.95
CA ALA A 92 14.47 -12.19 4.85
C ALA A 92 14.99 -10.92 4.15
N THR A 93 15.49 -11.05 2.91
CA THR A 93 15.91 -9.92 2.07
C THR A 93 14.74 -9.04 1.67
N LEU A 94 13.66 -9.62 1.12
CA LEU A 94 12.46 -8.89 0.73
C LEU A 94 11.89 -8.07 1.90
N ARG A 95 11.91 -8.64 3.11
CA ARG A 95 11.52 -7.98 4.37
C ARG A 95 12.28 -6.69 4.57
N GLN A 96 13.61 -6.78 4.47
CA GLN A 96 14.50 -5.67 4.71
C GLN A 96 14.26 -4.57 3.68
N LEU A 97 14.05 -4.94 2.41
CA LEU A 97 13.73 -3.98 1.36
C LEU A 97 12.41 -3.26 1.63
N VAL A 98 11.34 -4.00 1.93
CA VAL A 98 10.03 -3.43 2.24
C VAL A 98 10.08 -2.50 3.45
N ILE A 99 10.75 -2.91 4.54
CA ILE A 99 10.91 -2.06 5.73
C ILE A 99 11.72 -0.81 5.42
N ASN A 100 12.83 -0.94 4.69
CA ASN A 100 13.67 0.22 4.35
C ASN A 100 12.91 1.23 3.47
N ILE A 101 12.05 0.77 2.56
CA ILE A 101 11.20 1.67 1.76
C ILE A 101 10.16 2.37 2.65
N PHE A 102 9.55 1.66 3.61
CA PHE A 102 8.61 2.29 4.55
C PHE A 102 9.28 3.29 5.50
N GLU A 103 10.45 2.97 6.03
CA GLU A 103 11.21 3.89 6.88
C GLU A 103 11.63 5.14 6.10
N LYS A 104 11.99 4.99 4.81
CA LYS A 104 12.22 6.12 3.91
C LYS A 104 10.97 7.00 3.76
N ILE A 105 9.80 6.44 3.46
CA ILE A 105 8.53 7.20 3.38
C ILE A 105 8.26 8.01 4.64
N LEU A 106 8.51 7.41 5.82
CA LEU A 106 8.22 8.06 7.09
C LEU A 106 9.23 9.16 7.46
N LEU A 107 10.45 9.11 6.91
CA LEU A 107 11.53 10.05 7.20
C LEU A 107 11.73 11.13 6.14
N GLU A 108 11.23 10.91 4.91
CA GLU A 108 11.41 11.85 3.80
C GLU A 108 10.51 13.08 3.95
N ASP A 109 11.10 14.27 3.97
CA ASP A 109 10.37 15.54 3.98
C ASP A 109 9.80 15.90 2.59
N GLU A 110 10.36 15.32 1.51
CA GLU A 110 9.97 15.61 0.14
C GLU A 110 8.77 14.76 -0.32
N ILE A 111 7.75 15.42 -0.85
CA ILE A 111 6.50 14.77 -1.33
C ILE A 111 6.79 13.80 -2.48
N ASN A 112 7.77 14.10 -3.34
CA ASN A 112 8.13 13.26 -4.48
C ASN A 112 8.56 11.85 -4.05
N ASP A 113 9.45 11.77 -3.06
CA ASP A 113 10.01 10.50 -2.61
C ASP A 113 8.94 9.63 -1.93
N LYS A 114 8.05 10.27 -1.16
CA LYS A 114 6.86 9.64 -0.57
C LYS A 114 5.92 9.08 -1.62
N VAL A 115 5.63 9.84 -2.67
CA VAL A 115 4.73 9.44 -3.75
C VAL A 115 5.26 8.22 -4.49
N ILE A 116 6.54 8.23 -4.90
CA ILE A 116 7.12 7.12 -5.66
C ILE A 116 7.14 5.84 -4.81
N SER A 117 7.55 5.96 -3.54
CA SER A 117 7.57 4.83 -2.64
C SER A 117 6.15 4.29 -2.38
N MET A 118 5.14 5.17 -2.35
CA MET A 118 3.75 4.77 -2.21
C MET A 118 3.18 4.11 -3.47
N GLU A 119 3.62 4.50 -4.67
CA GLU A 119 3.27 3.81 -5.93
C GLU A 119 3.82 2.38 -5.96
N ILE A 120 5.04 2.17 -5.46
CA ILE A 120 5.63 0.83 -5.31
C ILE A 120 4.80 0.00 -4.33
N PHE A 121 4.42 0.56 -3.20
CA PHE A 121 3.55 -0.13 -2.25
C PHE A 121 2.17 -0.41 -2.79
N HIS A 122 1.61 0.48 -3.61
CA HIS A 122 0.37 0.22 -4.31
C HIS A 122 0.52 -1.00 -5.22
N GLY A 123 1.59 -1.09 -6.01
CA GLY A 123 1.89 -2.27 -6.83
C GLY A 123 1.99 -3.57 -6.02
N ILE A 124 2.63 -3.53 -4.84
CA ILE A 124 2.69 -4.68 -3.92
C ILE A 124 1.30 -5.05 -3.40
N CYS A 125 0.47 -4.05 -3.08
CA CYS A 125 -0.88 -4.25 -2.55
C CYS A 125 -1.84 -4.81 -3.59
N MET A 126 -1.65 -4.50 -4.87
CA MET A 126 -2.46 -5.03 -5.97
C MET A 126 -2.29 -6.54 -6.17
N ASP A 127 -1.15 -7.12 -5.79
CA ASP A 127 -0.94 -8.56 -5.85
C ASP A 127 -1.34 -9.24 -4.53
N GLY A 128 -2.60 -9.69 -4.47
CA GLY A 128 -3.11 -10.42 -3.31
C GLY A 128 -2.39 -11.75 -3.03
N ALA A 129 -1.75 -12.39 -4.02
CA ALA A 129 -0.96 -13.59 -3.77
C ALA A 129 0.37 -13.25 -3.09
N LEU A 130 0.98 -12.16 -3.52
CA LEU A 130 2.16 -11.57 -2.90
C LEU A 130 1.93 -11.25 -1.43
N LEU A 131 0.86 -10.52 -1.13
CA LEU A 131 0.50 -10.15 0.24
C LEU A 131 0.32 -11.37 1.15
N ARG A 132 -0.30 -12.45 0.65
CA ARG A 132 -0.45 -13.70 1.41
C ARG A 132 0.91 -14.35 1.68
N THR A 133 1.80 -14.35 0.70
CA THR A 133 3.17 -14.87 0.84
C THR A 133 3.94 -14.06 1.87
N VAL A 134 3.88 -12.73 1.80
CA VAL A 134 4.48 -11.81 2.78
C VAL A 134 3.95 -12.12 4.18
N TYR A 135 2.63 -12.17 4.36
CA TYR A 135 2.04 -12.46 5.67
C TYR A 135 2.44 -13.83 6.22
N TYR A 136 2.46 -14.87 5.37
CA TYR A 136 2.88 -16.22 5.78
C TYR A 136 4.36 -16.29 6.18
N SER A 137 5.22 -15.56 5.46
CA SER A 137 6.66 -15.55 5.68
C SER A 137 7.09 -14.69 6.87
N TYR A 138 6.31 -13.68 7.28
CA TYR A 138 6.68 -12.80 8.40
C TYR A 138 5.66 -12.81 9.53
N ASP A 139 4.48 -12.22 9.34
CA ASP A 139 3.50 -12.01 10.40
C ASP A 139 3.00 -13.31 11.05
N LYS A 140 3.02 -14.43 10.32
CA LYS A 140 2.69 -15.75 10.87
C LYS A 140 3.85 -16.44 11.60
N GLN A 141 5.09 -15.98 11.42
CA GLN A 141 6.25 -16.55 12.09
C GLN A 141 6.43 -15.91 13.47
N ASN A 142 6.41 -16.71 14.54
CA ASN A 142 6.49 -16.24 15.93
C ASN A 142 7.77 -15.45 16.29
N HIS A 143 8.79 -15.44 15.42
CA HIS A 143 10.11 -14.82 15.66
C HIS A 143 10.40 -13.69 14.66
N SER A 144 9.42 -13.25 13.88
CA SER A 144 9.60 -12.28 12.80
C SER A 144 8.83 -10.98 13.07
N THR A 145 9.26 -9.89 12.43
CA THR A 145 8.57 -8.59 12.47
C THR A 145 7.27 -8.65 11.66
N ASN A 146 6.21 -7.98 12.13
CA ASN A 146 4.90 -8.00 11.45
C ASN A 146 4.85 -7.02 10.27
N VAL A 147 5.42 -7.40 9.12
CA VAL A 147 5.53 -6.52 7.94
C VAL A 147 4.15 -6.07 7.44
N TYR A 148 3.22 -7.01 7.31
CA TYR A 148 1.89 -6.70 6.82
C TYR A 148 1.12 -5.81 7.80
N LYS A 149 1.19 -6.12 9.10
CA LYS A 149 0.57 -5.29 10.14
C LYS A 149 1.15 -3.86 10.17
N GLU A 150 2.48 -3.72 10.08
CA GLU A 150 3.14 -2.42 10.08
C GLU A 150 2.78 -1.61 8.82
N MET A 151 2.69 -2.27 7.66
CA MET A 151 2.23 -1.64 6.42
C MET A 151 0.81 -1.06 6.56
N ILE A 152 -0.15 -1.85 7.04
CA ILE A 152 -1.52 -1.38 7.30
C ILE A 152 -1.53 -0.22 8.30
N SER A 153 -0.71 -0.31 9.35
CA SER A 153 -0.60 0.73 10.37
C SER A 153 0.01 2.02 9.81
N ALA A 154 1.01 1.91 8.92
CA ALA A 154 1.62 3.03 8.24
C ALA A 154 0.63 3.72 7.29
N PHE A 155 -0.14 2.96 6.51
CA PHE A 155 -1.21 3.52 5.68
C PHE A 155 -2.29 4.22 6.51
N GLY A 156 -2.66 3.66 7.67
CA GLY A 156 -3.57 4.32 8.60
C GLY A 156 -3.01 5.64 9.15
N ARG A 157 -1.73 5.68 9.52
CA ARG A 157 -1.06 6.91 9.95
C ARG A 157 -1.02 7.94 8.82
N LEU A 158 -0.60 7.54 7.62
CA LEU A 158 -0.56 8.41 6.43
C LEU A 158 -1.93 8.98 6.09
N ALA A 159 -2.99 8.16 6.17
CA ALA A 159 -4.37 8.62 5.95
C ALA A 159 -4.81 9.70 6.95
N THR A 160 -4.23 9.74 8.16
CA THR A 160 -4.66 10.62 9.27
C THR A 160 -3.67 11.75 9.62
N GLU A 161 -2.52 11.84 8.93
CA GLU A 161 -1.38 12.67 9.35
C GLU A 161 -1.66 14.19 9.29
N LYS A 162 -2.49 14.68 8.35
CA LYS A 162 -2.92 16.10 8.28
C LYS A 162 -4.36 16.26 7.75
N PRO A 163 -5.39 16.16 8.61
CA PRO A 163 -6.79 16.28 8.18
C PRO A 163 -7.16 17.67 7.61
N GLN A 164 -6.32 18.68 7.84
CA GLN A 164 -6.60 20.10 7.51
C GLN A 164 -6.26 20.50 6.06
N THR A 165 -5.47 19.71 5.33
CA THR A 165 -5.09 20.00 3.94
C THR A 165 -6.14 19.53 2.93
N LEU A 166 -6.94 18.52 3.30
CA LEU A 166 -7.96 17.93 2.43
C LEU A 166 -9.24 18.78 2.34
N GLY A 167 -9.55 19.59 3.37
CA GLY A 167 -10.74 20.45 3.44
C GLY A 167 -10.58 21.88 2.90
N LYS A 168 -9.39 22.29 2.46
CA LYS A 168 -9.14 23.66 1.95
C LYS A 168 -9.11 23.79 0.43
N SER A 169 -9.24 22.67 -0.30
CA SER A 169 -9.38 22.67 -1.76
C SER A 169 -10.84 22.85 -2.18
N GLY A 170 -11.53 23.86 -1.63
CA GLY A 170 -12.94 24.12 -1.87
C GLY A 170 -13.24 25.20 -2.90
N ASN A 171 -12.25 25.92 -3.45
CA ASN A 171 -12.51 27.16 -4.17
C ASN A 171 -11.68 27.41 -5.45
N SER A 172 -11.23 26.39 -6.17
CA SER A 172 -10.70 26.61 -7.53
C SER A 172 -10.83 25.39 -8.44
N LEU A 173 -12.06 25.05 -8.78
CA LEU A 173 -12.40 24.27 -9.97
C LEU A 173 -13.62 24.92 -10.62
N ASN A 174 -13.44 26.12 -11.17
CA ASN A 174 -14.42 26.71 -12.07
C ASN A 174 -13.72 27.07 -13.39
N GLY A 175 -13.64 26.08 -14.28
CA GLY A 175 -13.37 26.30 -15.68
C GLY A 175 -14.62 26.88 -16.33
N ASN A 176 -14.56 28.18 -16.66
CA ASN A 176 -15.14 28.85 -17.82
C ASN A 176 -15.57 30.29 -17.49
N SER A 177 -14.71 31.23 -17.88
CA SER A 177 -15.19 32.47 -18.51
C SER A 177 -14.05 33.09 -19.30
N CYS A 178 -14.21 33.03 -20.62
CA CYS A 178 -13.45 33.81 -21.57
C CYS A 178 -13.75 35.29 -21.31
N GLN A 179 -12.75 36.09 -20.95
CA GLN A 179 -12.81 37.54 -21.12
C GLN A 179 -11.47 38.04 -21.69
N SER A 180 -11.64 38.75 -22.79
CA SER A 180 -10.72 39.51 -23.61
C SER A 180 -9.57 40.20 -22.86
N ILE A 181 -8.35 39.95 -23.33
CA ILE A 181 -7.15 40.73 -23.03
C ILE A 181 -7.23 42.03 -23.84
N GLU A 182 -7.28 43.17 -23.14
CA GLU A 182 -6.79 44.42 -23.68
C GLU A 182 -5.25 44.46 -23.53
N ASP A 183 -4.65 44.92 -24.61
CA ASP A 183 -3.24 45.11 -24.93
C ASP A 183 -2.52 46.07 -23.97
N ASP A 184 -1.37 45.65 -23.42
CA ASP A 184 -0.19 46.54 -23.31
C ASP A 184 1.08 45.80 -22.82
N GLY A 185 2.17 45.96 -23.58
CA GLY A 185 3.54 46.06 -23.04
C GLY A 185 4.38 44.78 -22.85
N LEU A 186 5.27 44.51 -23.81
CA LEU A 186 6.39 43.57 -23.70
C LEU A 186 7.29 43.85 -22.47
N THR A 187 7.61 42.81 -21.70
CA THR A 187 8.99 42.36 -21.34
C THR A 187 8.92 41.34 -20.19
N ASN A 188 9.15 40.05 -20.47
CA ASN A 188 10.23 39.24 -19.87
C ASN A 188 10.11 37.78 -20.34
N ILE A 189 10.99 37.36 -21.24
CA ILE A 189 11.18 35.97 -21.62
C ILE A 189 11.97 35.32 -20.47
N GLY A 190 11.31 34.48 -19.66
CA GLY A 190 11.95 33.83 -18.51
C GLY A 190 11.01 32.94 -17.69
N GLY A 191 10.16 32.14 -18.33
CA GLY A 191 9.33 31.13 -17.65
C GLY A 191 9.94 29.75 -17.80
N GLY A 192 10.86 29.38 -16.91
CA GLY A 192 11.29 27.99 -16.77
C GLY A 192 10.05 27.12 -16.53
N LEU A 193 9.92 26.06 -17.34
CA LEU A 193 8.95 24.98 -17.14
C LEU A 193 9.24 24.31 -15.79
N ASN A 194 8.75 24.89 -14.70
CA ASN A 194 8.66 24.18 -13.44
C ASN A 194 7.68 23.01 -13.66
N PRO A 195 8.10 21.75 -13.46
CA PRO A 195 7.19 20.63 -13.58
C PRO A 195 5.99 20.86 -12.65
N PRO A 196 4.76 20.47 -13.05
CA PRO A 196 3.58 20.66 -12.22
C PRO A 196 3.85 20.05 -10.84
N GLN A 197 3.74 20.87 -9.80
CA GLN A 197 3.97 20.41 -8.43
C GLN A 197 2.94 19.33 -8.09
N ILE A 198 3.41 18.16 -7.67
CA ILE A 198 2.53 17.04 -7.31
C ILE A 198 1.63 17.49 -6.14
N PRO A 199 0.30 17.42 -6.28
CA PRO A 199 -0.60 17.80 -5.20
C PRO A 199 -0.39 16.92 -3.96
N GLU A 200 -0.36 17.52 -2.76
CA GLU A 200 -0.28 16.79 -1.48
C GLU A 200 -1.46 15.80 -1.31
N THR A 201 -2.57 16.03 -2.02
CA THR A 201 -3.75 15.13 -2.09
C THR A 201 -3.49 13.81 -2.81
N TYR A 202 -2.47 13.73 -3.68
CA TYR A 202 -2.13 12.50 -4.41
C TYR A 202 -1.66 11.39 -3.47
N LEU A 203 -0.96 11.74 -2.38
CA LEU A 203 -0.51 10.76 -1.38
C LEU A 203 -1.69 10.12 -0.63
N TYR A 204 -2.73 10.91 -0.33
CA TYR A 204 -3.98 10.41 0.27
C TYR A 204 -4.74 9.49 -0.69
N TYR A 205 -4.78 9.87 -1.97
CA TYR A 205 -5.36 9.03 -3.02
C TYR A 205 -4.64 7.68 -3.14
N LEU A 206 -3.31 7.68 -3.23
CA LEU A 206 -2.51 6.45 -3.27
C LEU A 206 -2.69 5.61 -2.00
N THR A 207 -2.83 6.25 -0.84
CA THR A 207 -3.14 5.55 0.42
C THR A 207 -4.48 4.83 0.35
N LEU A 208 -5.53 5.52 -0.12
CA LEU A 208 -6.83 4.91 -0.33
C LEU A 208 -6.77 3.75 -1.33
N LEU A 209 -6.03 3.90 -2.43
CA LEU A 209 -5.83 2.84 -3.41
C LEU A 209 -5.13 1.60 -2.83
N CYS A 210 -4.10 1.78 -1.98
CA CYS A 210 -3.42 0.68 -1.31
C CYS A 210 -4.39 -0.08 -0.39
N LEU A 211 -5.16 0.64 0.43
CA LEU A 211 -6.15 0.06 1.35
C LEU A 211 -7.22 -0.73 0.58
N ASN A 212 -7.75 -0.16 -0.50
CA ASN A 212 -8.73 -0.81 -1.35
C ASN A 212 -8.14 -2.06 -2.01
N SER A 213 -6.92 -1.98 -2.55
CA SER A 213 -6.23 -3.12 -3.17
C SER A 213 -6.05 -4.30 -2.22
N ILE A 214 -5.72 -4.02 -0.95
CA ILE A 214 -5.62 -5.07 0.08
C ILE A 214 -6.98 -5.73 0.31
N VAL A 215 -8.03 -4.93 0.47
CA VAL A 215 -9.39 -5.44 0.67
C VAL A 215 -9.86 -6.26 -0.53
N ASP A 216 -9.62 -5.78 -1.75
CA ASP A 216 -9.96 -6.46 -2.99
C ASP A 216 -9.16 -7.76 -3.15
N GLY A 217 -7.88 -7.79 -2.77
CA GLY A 217 -7.08 -9.02 -2.76
C GLY A 217 -7.60 -10.10 -1.80
N LEU A 218 -8.17 -9.70 -0.66
CA LEU A 218 -8.87 -10.61 0.27
C LEU A 218 -10.23 -11.06 -0.30
N HIS A 219 -10.98 -10.12 -0.90
CA HIS A 219 -12.28 -10.38 -1.50
C HIS A 219 -12.21 -11.34 -2.69
N ASP A 220 -11.28 -11.11 -3.61
CA ASP A 220 -11.02 -11.96 -4.77
C ASP A 220 -10.69 -13.39 -4.36
N PHE A 221 -9.94 -13.56 -3.27
CA PHE A 221 -9.69 -14.89 -2.72
C PHE A 221 -11.00 -15.56 -2.29
N VAL A 222 -11.87 -14.84 -1.58
CA VAL A 222 -13.18 -15.35 -1.15
C VAL A 222 -14.07 -15.71 -2.35
N ILE A 223 -14.19 -14.83 -3.35
CA ILE A 223 -14.99 -15.07 -4.55
C ILE A 223 -14.49 -16.28 -5.34
N LYS A 224 -13.16 -16.43 -5.51
CA LYS A 224 -12.56 -17.60 -6.15
C LYS A 224 -12.90 -18.88 -5.40
N ASN A 225 -12.86 -18.86 -4.07
CA ASN A 225 -13.22 -20.03 -3.26
C ASN A 225 -14.73 -20.35 -3.31
N LEU A 226 -15.61 -19.34 -3.26
CA LEU A 226 -17.06 -19.51 -3.42
C LEU A 226 -17.40 -20.13 -4.78
N THR A 227 -16.81 -19.63 -5.86
CA THR A 227 -17.01 -20.16 -7.21
C THR A 227 -16.57 -21.63 -7.31
N ASN A 228 -15.44 -21.97 -6.70
CA ASN A 228 -14.95 -23.35 -6.64
C ASN A 228 -15.87 -24.28 -5.82
N VAL A 229 -16.54 -23.77 -4.78
CA VAL A 229 -17.53 -24.54 -4.00
C VAL A 229 -18.78 -24.83 -4.84
N ILE A 230 -19.23 -23.88 -5.65
CA ILE A 230 -20.40 -24.03 -6.52
C ILE A 230 -20.13 -25.02 -7.67
N GLN A 231 -18.88 -25.12 -8.16
CA GLN A 231 -18.51 -25.92 -9.34
C GLN A 231 -18.17 -27.41 -9.10
N TYR A 232 -18.41 -27.97 -7.91
CA TYR A 232 -18.15 -29.38 -7.54
C TYR A 232 -16.65 -29.82 -7.48
N GLN A 233 -16.29 -30.42 -6.34
CA GLN A 233 -15.17 -31.35 -6.04
C GLN A 233 -13.86 -30.88 -5.35
N LYS A 234 -13.62 -31.50 -4.17
CA LYS A 234 -12.45 -32.32 -3.78
C LYS A 234 -11.06 -31.62 -3.67
N LYS A 235 -10.92 -30.63 -2.78
CA LYS A 235 -9.60 -30.12 -2.30
C LYS A 235 -9.64 -29.61 -0.84
N SER A 236 -10.38 -30.29 0.04
CA SER A 236 -10.73 -29.79 1.39
C SER A 236 -9.54 -29.51 2.32
N THR A 237 -8.40 -30.18 2.17
CA THR A 237 -7.29 -30.05 3.13
C THR A 237 -6.33 -28.89 2.85
N LEU A 238 -6.19 -28.46 1.58
CA LEU A 238 -5.32 -27.33 1.22
C LEU A 238 -6.07 -25.99 1.28
N GLN A 239 -7.37 -26.01 0.94
CA GLN A 239 -8.26 -24.85 1.06
C GLN A 239 -8.37 -24.36 2.51
N SER A 240 -8.40 -25.26 3.49
CA SER A 240 -8.48 -24.86 4.90
C SER A 240 -7.26 -24.07 5.38
N LYS A 241 -6.04 -24.45 4.98
CA LYS A 241 -4.81 -23.74 5.39
C LYS A 241 -4.75 -22.32 4.81
N SER A 242 -5.07 -22.15 3.53
CA SER A 242 -5.11 -20.83 2.90
C SER A 242 -6.27 -19.98 3.42
N GLN A 243 -7.41 -20.58 3.73
CA GLN A 243 -8.55 -19.88 4.33
C GLN A 243 -8.22 -19.39 5.75
N ILE A 244 -7.58 -20.22 6.58
CA ILE A 244 -7.10 -19.82 7.91
C ILE A 244 -6.10 -18.67 7.78
N LEU A 245 -5.16 -18.75 6.85
CA LEU A 245 -4.19 -17.67 6.61
C LEU A 245 -4.88 -16.33 6.28
N VAL A 246 -5.87 -16.34 5.39
CA VAL A 246 -6.62 -15.14 5.00
C VAL A 246 -7.48 -14.63 6.15
N ALA A 247 -8.02 -15.51 6.99
CA ALA A 247 -8.73 -15.12 8.21
C ALA A 247 -7.79 -14.44 9.22
N ASP A 248 -6.57 -14.95 9.40
CA ASP A 248 -5.53 -14.34 10.25
C ASP A 248 -5.14 -12.95 9.71
N MET A 249 -4.97 -12.82 8.40
CA MET A 249 -4.71 -11.53 7.73
C MET A 249 -5.83 -10.51 7.96
N ALA A 250 -7.09 -10.92 7.77
CA ALA A 250 -8.25 -10.07 8.00
C ALA A 250 -8.34 -9.65 9.49
N ASN A 251 -8.10 -10.57 10.42
CA ASN A 251 -8.06 -10.28 11.86
C ASN A 251 -6.91 -9.33 12.25
N THR A 252 -5.79 -9.37 11.53
CA THR A 252 -4.65 -8.49 11.78
C THR A 252 -4.87 -7.08 11.23
N SER A 253 -5.54 -6.96 10.08
CA SER A 253 -5.65 -5.69 9.34
C SER A 253 -6.92 -4.89 9.64
N TRP A 254 -8.01 -5.51 10.11
CA TRP A 254 -9.30 -4.81 10.25
C TRP A 254 -9.27 -3.53 11.11
N PRO A 255 -8.51 -3.40 12.22
CA PRO A 255 -8.56 -2.17 13.01
C PRO A 255 -7.94 -0.98 12.25
N GLY A 256 -6.82 -1.23 11.55
CA GLY A 256 -6.15 -0.21 10.76
C GLY A 256 -6.94 0.14 9.49
N LEU A 257 -7.51 -0.86 8.82
CA LEU A 257 -8.42 -0.66 7.69
C LEU A 257 -9.64 0.17 8.11
N LEU A 258 -10.28 -0.18 9.23
CA LEU A 258 -11.46 0.53 9.71
C LEU A 258 -11.12 1.97 10.09
N ALA A 259 -10.03 2.20 10.81
CA ALA A 259 -9.60 3.55 11.19
C ALA A 259 -9.38 4.43 9.95
N ALA A 260 -8.63 3.94 8.97
CA ALA A 260 -8.33 4.69 7.75
C ALA A 260 -9.58 4.91 6.87
N LEU A 261 -10.34 3.85 6.59
CA LEU A 261 -11.54 3.94 5.75
C LEU A 261 -12.65 4.77 6.41
N SER A 262 -12.78 4.73 7.74
CA SER A 262 -13.74 5.57 8.47
C SER A 262 -13.37 7.05 8.40
N PHE A 263 -12.07 7.37 8.44
CA PHE A 263 -11.58 8.73 8.24
C PHE A 263 -11.94 9.23 6.83
N PHE A 264 -11.64 8.44 5.80
CA PHE A 264 -12.01 8.76 4.42
C PHE A 264 -13.53 8.93 4.25
N LEU A 265 -14.34 8.07 4.88
CA LEU A 265 -15.81 8.16 4.86
C LEU A 265 -16.36 9.44 5.50
N SER A 266 -15.68 9.94 6.55
CA SER A 266 -16.06 11.19 7.23
C SER A 266 -15.53 12.46 6.55
N THR A 267 -14.69 12.30 5.51
CA THR A 267 -14.07 13.42 4.81
C THR A 267 -14.88 13.79 3.56
N ASN A 268 -14.80 15.05 3.13
CA ASN A 268 -15.41 15.53 1.88
C ASN A 268 -14.61 15.01 0.67
N LEU A 269 -14.92 13.79 0.24
CA LEU A 269 -14.35 13.16 -0.95
C LEU A 269 -15.23 13.43 -2.18
N ASP A 270 -14.61 13.34 -3.36
CA ASP A 270 -15.35 13.28 -4.62
C ASP A 270 -16.17 11.98 -4.72
N GLU A 271 -17.23 11.99 -5.52
CA GLU A 271 -18.23 10.92 -5.60
C GLU A 271 -17.59 9.56 -5.93
N ASP A 272 -16.65 9.53 -6.88
CA ASP A 272 -15.93 8.31 -7.27
C ASP A 272 -15.07 7.75 -6.12
N LEU A 273 -14.37 8.61 -5.38
CA LEU A 273 -13.54 8.20 -4.25
C LEU A 273 -14.40 7.71 -3.10
N PHE A 274 -15.52 8.37 -2.85
CA PHE A 274 -16.50 7.94 -1.85
C PHE A 274 -17.09 6.56 -2.19
N HIS A 275 -17.44 6.32 -3.46
CA HIS A 275 -17.89 5.00 -3.93
C HIS A 275 -16.82 3.92 -3.75
N ASN A 276 -15.54 4.25 -3.99
CA ASN A 276 -14.44 3.31 -3.76
C ASN A 276 -14.30 2.93 -2.28
N VAL A 277 -14.45 3.88 -1.36
CA VAL A 277 -14.47 3.61 0.10
C VAL A 277 -15.64 2.68 0.44
N LEU A 278 -16.86 2.98 -0.03
CA LEU A 278 -18.03 2.15 0.24
C LEU A 278 -17.90 0.73 -0.33
N ARG A 279 -17.32 0.59 -1.54
CA ARG A 279 -17.01 -0.71 -2.12
C ARG A 279 -16.04 -1.50 -1.24
N ALA A 280 -14.99 -0.87 -0.73
CA ALA A 280 -14.06 -1.55 0.18
C ALA A 280 -14.76 -1.99 1.49
N TYR A 281 -15.63 -1.16 2.07
CA TYR A 281 -16.46 -1.54 3.21
C TYR A 281 -17.32 -2.78 2.91
N GLN A 282 -18.00 -2.80 1.76
CA GLN A 282 -18.82 -3.94 1.33
C GLN A 282 -17.96 -5.19 1.13
N ASN A 283 -16.87 -5.08 0.37
CA ASN A 283 -15.96 -6.18 0.05
C ASN A 283 -15.37 -6.80 1.32
N PHE A 284 -14.91 -5.99 2.27
CA PHE A 284 -14.37 -6.46 3.53
C PHE A 284 -15.44 -7.13 4.41
N THR A 285 -16.66 -6.57 4.45
CA THR A 285 -17.79 -7.18 5.18
C THR A 285 -18.14 -8.56 4.62
N ILE A 286 -18.12 -8.72 3.29
CA ILE A 286 -18.31 -10.03 2.62
C ILE A 286 -17.21 -11.01 3.03
N VAL A 287 -15.95 -10.57 3.03
CA VAL A 287 -14.81 -11.38 3.47
C VAL A 287 -15.00 -11.86 4.91
N CYS A 288 -15.35 -10.96 5.83
CA CYS A 288 -15.61 -11.32 7.22
C CYS A 288 -16.79 -12.29 7.36
N GLY A 289 -17.85 -12.11 6.58
CA GLY A 289 -19.00 -13.02 6.56
C GLY A 289 -18.63 -14.43 6.12
N PHE A 290 -17.87 -14.56 5.03
CA PHE A 290 -17.41 -15.85 4.52
C PHE A 290 -16.41 -16.56 5.45
N LEU A 291 -15.54 -15.80 6.10
CA LEU A 291 -14.53 -16.32 7.03
C LEU A 291 -15.07 -16.46 8.48
N HIS A 292 -16.35 -16.20 8.70
CA HIS A 292 -17.00 -16.24 10.01
C HIS A 292 -16.37 -15.33 11.08
N LEU A 293 -15.84 -14.17 10.66
CA LEU A 293 -15.26 -13.17 11.55
C LEU A 293 -16.33 -12.16 11.99
N SER A 294 -17.07 -12.45 13.06
CA SER A 294 -18.16 -11.60 13.55
C SER A 294 -17.67 -10.23 14.04
N THR A 295 -16.58 -10.19 14.82
CA THR A 295 -16.05 -8.94 15.40
C THR A 295 -15.74 -7.86 14.34
N PRO A 296 -14.88 -8.11 13.33
CA PRO A 296 -14.62 -7.10 12.31
C PRO A 296 -15.84 -6.79 11.45
N ARG A 297 -16.67 -7.80 11.12
CA ARG A 297 -17.92 -7.59 10.36
C ARG A 297 -18.83 -6.59 11.06
N ASP A 298 -19.11 -6.82 12.34
CA ASP A 298 -20.05 -6.02 13.11
C ASP A 298 -19.49 -4.61 13.35
N ALA A 299 -18.16 -4.47 13.51
CA ALA A 299 -17.50 -3.17 13.61
C ALA A 299 -17.63 -2.33 12.33
N PHE A 300 -17.39 -2.91 11.15
CA PHE A 300 -17.53 -2.23 9.86
C PHE A 300 -18.99 -1.82 9.60
N ILE A 301 -19.95 -2.72 9.84
CA ILE A 301 -21.39 -2.42 9.70
C ILE A 301 -21.80 -1.31 10.67
N THR A 302 -21.38 -1.39 11.93
CA THR A 302 -21.69 -0.36 12.94
C THR A 302 -21.14 1.00 12.53
N CYS A 303 -19.92 1.04 11.98
CA CYS A 303 -19.32 2.28 11.49
C CYS A 303 -20.14 2.88 10.34
N LEU A 304 -20.54 2.07 9.35
CA LEU A 304 -21.40 2.53 8.25
C LEU A 304 -22.74 3.07 8.77
N CYS A 305 -23.40 2.33 9.66
CA CYS A 305 -24.68 2.77 10.23
C CYS A 305 -24.55 4.13 10.92
N LYS A 306 -23.46 4.37 11.66
CA LYS A 306 -23.22 5.67 12.30
C LYS A 306 -23.05 6.80 11.28
N SER A 307 -22.39 6.55 10.15
CA SER A 307 -22.16 7.57 9.12
C SER A 307 -23.40 7.88 8.26
N VAL A 308 -24.36 6.95 8.18
CA VAL A 308 -25.58 7.10 7.35
C VAL A 308 -26.72 7.76 8.10
N ILE A 309 -26.75 7.69 9.43
CA ILE A 309 -27.83 8.29 10.25
C ILE A 309 -27.60 9.82 10.31
N PRO A 310 -28.50 10.65 9.73
CA PRO A 310 -28.43 12.09 9.92
C PRO A 310 -28.58 12.39 11.41
N HIS A 311 -27.78 13.32 11.94
CA HIS A 311 -28.00 13.83 13.29
C HIS A 311 -29.38 14.49 13.35
N ILE A 312 -30.40 13.74 13.75
CA ILE A 312 -31.70 14.30 14.10
C ILE A 312 -31.45 15.09 15.39
N THR A 313 -31.16 16.38 15.25
CA THR A 313 -31.30 17.34 16.35
C THR A 313 -32.77 17.34 16.73
N MET A 314 -33.13 16.52 17.72
CA MET A 314 -34.42 16.68 18.37
C MET A 314 -34.42 18.08 18.99
N PRO A 315 -35.32 18.99 18.58
CA PRO A 315 -35.43 20.28 19.25
C PRO A 315 -35.70 20.03 20.73
N PRO A 316 -35.11 20.82 21.65
CA PRO A 316 -35.38 20.69 23.07
C PRO A 316 -36.89 20.79 23.27
N MET A 317 -37.48 19.78 23.91
CA MET A 317 -38.89 19.81 24.25
C MET A 317 -39.14 21.03 25.12
N LEU A 318 -39.85 22.02 24.58
CA LEU A 318 -40.37 23.13 25.35
C LEU A 318 -41.19 22.56 26.51
N PRO A 319 -40.94 22.98 27.76
CA PRO A 319 -41.77 22.55 28.87
C PRO A 319 -43.22 22.98 28.60
N SER A 320 -44.13 22.02 28.73
CA SER A 320 -45.57 22.23 28.65
C SER A 320 -45.99 23.33 29.63
N GLU A 321 -46.50 24.44 29.11
CA GLU A 321 -47.24 25.43 29.90
C GLU A 321 -48.46 24.74 30.52
N ASN A 322 -48.33 24.35 31.79
CA ASN A 322 -49.48 23.98 32.61
C ASN A 322 -50.27 25.24 32.93
N ASN A 323 -51.22 25.58 32.06
CA ASN A 323 -52.37 26.38 32.43
C ASN A 323 -53.28 25.54 33.35
N ALA A 324 -53.03 25.62 34.65
CA ALA A 324 -54.02 25.25 35.66
C ALA A 324 -54.74 26.53 36.12
N CYS A 325 -55.93 26.72 35.55
CA CYS A 325 -56.99 27.55 36.08
C CYS A 325 -57.62 26.80 37.27
N GLU A 326 -57.72 27.43 38.44
CA GLU A 326 -58.68 27.16 39.56
C GLU A 326 -58.30 28.11 40.72
N THR A 327 -58.96 29.26 40.92
CA THR A 327 -60.17 29.49 41.75
C THR A 327 -60.20 28.70 43.06
N GLU A 328 -59.72 29.29 44.16
CA GLU A 328 -60.49 29.88 45.28
C GLU A 328 -59.54 30.51 46.31
#